data_AF-A0A0Q6A2U7-F1
#
_entry.id   AF-A0A0Q6A2U7-F1
#
_cell.length_a   1.000
_cell.length_b   1.000
_cell.length_c   1.000
_cell.angle_alpha   90.00
_cell.angle_beta   90.00
_cell.angle_gamma   90.00
#
_symmetry.space_group_name_H-M   'P 1'
#
loop_
_entity.id
_entity.type
_entity.pdbx_description
1 polymer ?
#
loop_
_entity_poly.entity_id
_entity_poly.type
_entity_poly.pdbx_seq_one_letter_code
_entity_poly.pdbx_strand_id
1 'polypeptide(L)'
;MKISKLTLISLFTIGLVACKKDGKTTDHSKDSLTAKKDSVVVPEVYKEYYGVYTGDFAGKGMITSEDGEQYEGEVYKKISLKINRITKDSVYGQSIVEGNQRPFRGIFNESTKSFVLDEPGNDKYDGRFEVKLNSDSLTGKWNAFNKSAVKAPVKSLRLVKKEFVYNPNFMLNKDNDLIDWENPKNFVEKYTDEETGKTESYTASKNRIASDAVFKVNASTQKLSEKDLKNLRKLDMEIIKNSVFARHGYSFKKATYRNFFEQTDWYIPVSNNVDKDLSPMEKENVALLNRFIKYAEDKYDSFGR
;
A
#
# COMPACT_ATOMS: atom_id res chain seq x y z
N MET A 1 -48.19 15.04 75.59
CA MET A 1 -47.25 16.12 75.96
C MET A 1 -45.83 15.57 75.86
N LYS A 2 -45.01 16.22 75.03
CA LYS A 2 -43.55 16.09 74.85
C LYS A 2 -42.94 14.73 74.44
N ILE A 3 -42.46 14.78 73.21
CA ILE A 3 -41.51 13.94 72.48
C ILE A 3 -40.14 13.95 73.18
N SER A 4 -39.41 12.82 73.17
CA SER A 4 -37.99 12.84 72.83
C SER A 4 -37.50 11.50 72.29
N LYS A 5 -36.97 11.56 71.08
CA LYS A 5 -36.19 10.53 70.38
C LYS A 5 -34.78 10.49 70.99
N LEU A 6 -34.04 9.38 70.83
CA LEU A 6 -32.96 9.27 69.83
C LEU A 6 -32.22 7.93 69.98
N THR A 7 -32.11 7.24 68.86
CA THR A 7 -31.28 6.07 68.56
C THR A 7 -29.85 6.51 68.23
N LEU A 8 -28.83 5.74 68.64
CA LEU A 8 -27.75 5.25 67.75
C LEU A 8 -26.83 4.23 68.46
N ILE A 9 -26.23 3.36 67.63
CA ILE A 9 -25.00 2.53 67.83
C ILE A 9 -25.25 1.11 68.31
N SER A 10 -25.00 0.10 67.46
CA SER A 10 -23.74 -0.68 67.48
C SER A 10 -23.83 -1.94 66.60
N LEU A 11 -22.66 -2.33 66.07
CA LEU A 11 -22.34 -3.61 65.45
C LEU A 11 -22.95 -4.82 66.19
N PHE A 12 -23.28 -5.87 65.42
CA PHE A 12 -23.28 -7.24 65.93
C PHE A 12 -22.52 -8.19 65.01
N THR A 13 -21.67 -8.95 65.65
CA THR A 13 -20.73 -9.95 65.16
C THR A 13 -21.33 -11.36 65.21
N ILE A 14 -20.60 -12.30 64.58
CA ILE A 14 -20.53 -13.76 64.85
C ILE A 14 -21.48 -14.67 64.05
N GLY A 15 -20.88 -15.71 63.48
CA GLY A 15 -21.57 -16.94 63.08
C GLY A 15 -20.68 -17.94 62.33
N LEU A 16 -19.72 -18.55 63.04
CA LEU A 16 -18.98 -19.74 62.60
C LEU A 16 -19.88 -20.98 62.51
N VAL A 17 -19.45 -22.01 61.75
CA VAL A 17 -19.68 -23.48 61.86
C VAL A 17 -19.57 -24.09 60.45
N ALA A 18 -18.94 -25.21 60.10
CA ALA A 18 -17.99 -26.14 60.70
C ALA A 18 -17.47 -27.11 59.60
N CYS A 19 -16.38 -27.84 59.91
CA CYS A 19 -15.70 -28.94 59.19
C CYS A 19 -16.61 -30.07 58.59
N LYS A 20 -16.22 -30.99 57.69
CA LYS A 20 -14.93 -31.58 57.23
C LYS A 20 -15.16 -32.53 56.01
N LYS A 21 -14.11 -32.72 55.17
CA LYS A 21 -13.71 -33.89 54.31
C LYS A 21 -14.60 -34.33 53.14
N ASP A 22 -14.13 -34.79 51.96
CA ASP A 22 -12.81 -35.16 51.38
C ASP A 22 -12.99 -35.24 49.83
N GLY A 23 -11.97 -34.93 49.00
CA GLY A 23 -11.96 -35.33 47.56
C GLY A 23 -11.27 -34.42 46.52
N LYS A 24 -9.93 -34.58 46.37
CA LYS A 24 -9.03 -34.44 45.18
C LYS A 24 -9.34 -33.47 43.99
N THR A 25 -8.39 -32.53 43.77
CA THR A 25 -7.72 -32.06 42.50
C THR A 25 -8.57 -31.58 41.31
N THR A 26 -8.35 -30.48 40.59
CA THR A 26 -7.16 -29.69 40.15
C THR A 26 -7.69 -28.35 39.54
N ASP A 27 -7.22 -27.19 39.99
CA ASP A 27 -6.20 -26.31 39.38
C ASP A 27 -6.63 -25.53 38.10
N HIS A 28 -6.74 -24.21 38.24
CA HIS A 28 -6.45 -23.24 37.18
C HIS A 28 -5.90 -21.96 37.80
N SER A 29 -4.60 -21.79 37.58
CA SER A 29 -3.75 -20.69 38.00
C SER A 29 -4.19 -19.34 37.43
N LYS A 30 -4.30 -18.35 38.32
CA LYS A 30 -4.00 -16.96 37.99
C LYS A 30 -2.50 -16.77 38.14
N ASP A 31 -1.80 -16.48 37.05
CA ASP A 31 -0.50 -15.83 37.14
C ASP A 31 -0.46 -14.61 36.23
N SER A 32 -0.50 -13.44 36.86
CA SER A 32 -0.39 -12.14 36.25
C SER A 32 1.09 -11.78 36.16
N LEU A 33 1.75 -12.22 35.08
CA LEU A 33 3.09 -11.76 34.74
C LEU A 33 3.00 -10.37 34.10
N THR A 34 3.25 -9.36 34.92
CA THR A 34 3.63 -8.02 34.47
C THR A 34 5.00 -8.11 33.80
N ALA A 35 5.01 -8.21 32.48
CA ALA A 35 6.23 -8.10 31.68
C ALA A 35 6.74 -6.65 31.72
N LYS A 36 7.70 -6.38 32.62
CA LYS A 36 8.63 -5.26 32.44
C LYS A 36 9.41 -5.51 31.15
N LYS A 37 9.08 -4.76 30.11
CA LYS A 37 9.89 -4.68 28.89
C LYS A 37 10.96 -3.62 29.12
N ASP A 38 12.10 -4.04 29.68
CA ASP A 38 13.33 -3.27 29.57
C ASP A 38 13.73 -3.25 28.09
N SER A 39 13.23 -2.26 27.35
CA SER A 39 13.70 -1.95 26.01
C SER A 39 15.08 -1.32 26.14
N VAL A 40 16.12 -2.15 26.13
CA VAL A 40 17.49 -1.68 25.86
C VAL A 40 17.45 -1.01 24.48
N VAL A 41 17.57 0.32 24.47
CA VAL A 41 17.63 1.10 23.24
C VAL A 41 18.98 0.81 22.59
N VAL A 42 19.00 -0.11 21.62
CA VAL A 42 20.19 -0.42 20.85
C VAL A 42 20.61 0.82 20.05
N PRO A 43 21.86 1.28 20.14
CA PRO A 43 22.32 2.45 19.39
C PRO A 43 22.14 2.28 17.88
N GLU A 44 21.59 3.31 17.25
CA GLU A 44 21.43 3.39 15.81
C GLU A 44 22.68 4.00 15.16
N VAL A 45 23.10 3.42 14.04
CA VAL A 45 24.26 3.83 13.25
C VAL A 45 23.85 4.02 11.78
N TYR A 46 24.68 4.69 10.98
CA TYR A 46 24.45 4.85 9.53
C TYR A 46 23.09 5.45 9.14
N LYS A 47 22.62 6.46 9.89
CA LYS A 47 21.33 7.12 9.66
C LYS A 47 21.24 7.80 8.29
N GLU A 48 22.38 8.18 7.71
CA GLU A 48 22.50 8.71 6.36
C GLU A 48 22.02 7.72 5.28
N TYR A 49 21.99 6.42 5.56
CA TYR A 49 21.48 5.40 4.63
C TYR A 49 19.97 5.13 4.80
N TYR A 50 19.32 5.79 5.77
CA TYR A 50 17.88 5.67 5.93
C TYR A 50 17.18 6.34 4.75
N GLY A 51 16.02 5.81 4.38
CA GLY A 51 15.23 6.34 3.29
C GLY A 51 14.61 5.25 2.43
N VAL A 52 14.02 5.70 1.32
CA VAL A 52 13.35 4.84 0.35
C VAL A 52 14.22 4.77 -0.89
N TYR A 53 14.58 3.58 -1.33
CA TYR A 53 15.32 3.35 -2.57
C TYR A 53 14.35 2.73 -3.58
N THR A 54 14.06 3.45 -4.65
CA THR A 54 13.05 3.05 -5.65
C THR A 54 13.70 2.90 -7.01
N GLY A 55 13.27 1.90 -7.78
CA GLY A 55 13.71 1.72 -9.15
C GLY A 55 13.37 0.35 -9.68
N ASP A 56 14.22 -0.15 -10.57
CA ASP A 56 13.94 -1.34 -11.38
C ASP A 56 14.04 -2.62 -10.57
N PHE A 57 13.12 -3.54 -10.86
CA PHE A 57 13.02 -4.90 -10.35
C PHE A 57 12.77 -5.87 -11.50
N ALA A 58 13.79 -6.05 -12.32
CA ALA A 58 13.71 -6.76 -13.59
C ALA A 58 14.33 -8.16 -13.50
N GLY A 59 13.84 -9.12 -14.27
CA GLY A 59 14.50 -10.41 -14.38
C GLY A 59 13.83 -11.31 -15.39
N LYS A 60 14.58 -12.28 -15.91
CA LYS A 60 14.06 -13.26 -16.86
C LYS A 60 12.99 -14.14 -16.21
N GLY A 61 11.91 -14.37 -16.92
CA GLY A 61 10.84 -15.27 -16.50
C GLY A 61 9.83 -15.54 -17.62
N MET A 62 8.89 -16.45 -17.36
CA MET A 62 7.85 -16.76 -18.33
C MET A 62 6.79 -15.64 -18.39
N ILE A 63 6.61 -15.08 -19.59
CA ILE A 63 5.56 -14.12 -19.93
C ILE A 63 4.45 -14.86 -20.67
N THR A 64 3.20 -14.48 -20.43
CA THR A 64 2.04 -14.99 -21.16
C THR A 64 1.57 -13.91 -22.13
N SER A 65 1.52 -14.21 -23.42
CA SER A 65 0.99 -13.31 -24.46
C SER A 65 -0.53 -13.16 -24.33
N GLU A 66 -1.09 -12.22 -25.10
CA GLU A 66 -2.53 -12.00 -25.17
C GLU A 66 -3.29 -13.24 -25.71
N ASP A 67 -2.65 -14.00 -26.60
CA ASP A 67 -3.16 -15.26 -27.15
C ASP A 67 -2.94 -16.47 -26.22
N GLY A 68 -2.39 -16.25 -25.02
CA GLY A 68 -2.16 -17.29 -24.01
C GLY A 68 -0.87 -18.09 -24.17
N GLU A 69 -0.07 -17.82 -25.19
CA GLU A 69 1.23 -18.47 -25.38
C GLU A 69 2.23 -18.03 -24.31
N GLN A 70 3.07 -18.96 -23.86
CA GLN A 70 4.11 -18.67 -22.87
C GLN A 70 5.49 -18.65 -23.51
N TYR A 71 6.21 -17.56 -23.31
CA TYR A 71 7.59 -17.41 -23.78
C TYR A 71 8.49 -16.85 -22.68
N GLU A 72 9.79 -17.10 -22.77
CA GLU A 72 10.76 -16.51 -21.86
C GLU A 72 11.00 -15.04 -22.26
N GLY A 73 10.85 -14.12 -21.32
CA GLY A 73 11.11 -12.71 -21.53
C GLY A 73 11.55 -12.00 -20.26
N GLU A 74 11.79 -10.70 -20.36
CA GLU A 74 12.14 -9.88 -19.20
C GLU A 74 10.88 -9.37 -18.50
N VAL A 75 10.72 -9.74 -17.23
CA VAL A 75 9.64 -9.26 -16.36
C VAL A 75 10.13 -8.00 -15.66
N TYR A 76 9.71 -6.85 -16.17
CA TYR A 76 9.98 -5.54 -15.57
C TYR A 76 8.93 -5.17 -14.54
N LYS A 77 9.38 -4.82 -13.34
CA LYS A 77 8.56 -4.23 -12.28
C LYS A 77 9.34 -3.11 -11.61
N LYS A 78 8.64 -2.29 -10.82
CA LYS A 78 9.28 -1.38 -9.86
C LYS A 78 9.24 -1.98 -8.46
N ILE A 79 10.27 -1.69 -7.67
CA ILE A 79 10.35 -2.00 -6.24
C ILE A 79 10.80 -0.77 -5.47
N SER A 80 10.34 -0.67 -4.22
CA SER A 80 10.93 0.24 -3.24
C SER A 80 11.47 -0.54 -2.03
N LEU A 81 12.72 -0.28 -1.65
CA LEU A 81 13.31 -0.76 -0.40
C LEU A 81 13.39 0.41 0.58
N LYS A 82 12.65 0.33 1.68
CA LYS A 82 12.69 1.34 2.73
C LYS A 82 13.56 0.84 3.88
N ILE A 83 14.69 1.50 4.11
CA ILE A 83 15.57 1.23 5.24
C ILE A 83 15.15 2.15 6.39
N ASN A 84 14.68 1.56 7.49
CA ASN A 84 14.12 2.29 8.63
C ASN A 84 15.13 2.44 9.76
N ARG A 85 15.95 1.42 9.99
CA ARG A 85 16.86 1.37 11.13
C ARG A 85 18.06 0.50 10.85
N ILE A 86 19.25 0.98 11.19
CA ILE A 86 20.49 0.21 11.15
C ILE A 86 21.11 0.26 12.55
N THR A 87 21.43 -0.91 13.09
CA THR A 87 22.23 -1.09 14.30
C THR A 87 23.55 -1.74 13.91
N LYS A 88 24.45 -1.91 14.89
CA LYS A 88 25.74 -2.58 14.66
C LYS A 88 25.61 -3.95 13.98
N ASP A 89 24.58 -4.72 14.35
CA ASP A 89 24.43 -6.13 13.94
C ASP A 89 23.22 -6.39 13.05
N SER A 90 22.37 -5.38 12.78
CA SER A 90 21.12 -5.61 12.07
C SER A 90 20.62 -4.39 11.31
N VAL A 91 20.05 -4.65 10.13
CA VAL A 91 19.31 -3.71 9.31
C VAL A 91 17.84 -4.10 9.34
N TYR A 92 16.97 -3.12 9.51
CA TYR A 92 15.52 -3.28 9.54
C TYR A 92 14.89 -2.38 8.50
N GLY A 93 13.93 -2.94 7.77
CA GLY A 93 13.23 -2.20 6.74
C GLY A 93 12.09 -3.01 6.16
N GLN A 94 11.64 -2.56 4.99
CA GLN A 94 10.56 -3.21 4.26
C GLN A 94 10.73 -3.03 2.76
N SER A 95 10.39 -4.06 1.99
CA SER A 95 10.24 -4.02 0.54
C SER A 95 8.78 -3.67 0.21
N ILE A 96 8.58 -2.98 -0.92
CA ILE A 96 7.28 -2.68 -1.48
C ILE A 96 7.30 -3.04 -2.97
N VAL A 97 6.53 -4.05 -3.35
CA VAL A 97 6.36 -4.49 -4.75
C VAL A 97 4.87 -4.54 -5.04
N GLU A 98 4.41 -3.83 -6.07
CA GLU A 98 2.99 -3.79 -6.47
C GLU A 98 2.03 -3.43 -5.32
N GLY A 99 2.48 -2.57 -4.39
CA GLY A 99 1.73 -2.18 -3.20
C GLY A 99 1.72 -3.22 -2.07
N ASN A 100 2.39 -4.35 -2.24
CA ASN A 100 2.58 -5.34 -1.17
C ASN A 100 3.84 -5.01 -0.39
N GLN A 101 3.68 -4.80 0.92
CA GLN A 101 4.75 -4.48 1.83
C GLN A 101 5.21 -5.75 2.57
N ARG A 102 6.51 -6.04 2.56
CA ARG A 102 7.11 -7.13 3.33
C ARG A 102 8.22 -6.60 4.23
N PRO A 103 8.25 -6.93 5.53
CA PRO A 103 9.39 -6.57 6.36
C PRO A 103 10.60 -7.39 5.93
N PHE A 104 11.79 -6.80 6.01
CA PHE A 104 13.03 -7.54 5.90
C PHE A 104 13.94 -7.26 7.09
N ARG A 105 14.81 -8.21 7.38
CA ARG A 105 15.92 -8.05 8.32
C ARG A 105 17.21 -8.49 7.65
N GLY A 106 18.29 -7.79 7.95
CA GLY A 106 19.56 -8.11 7.31
C GLY A 106 20.77 -7.59 8.06
N ILE A 107 21.89 -7.54 7.35
CA ILE A 107 23.15 -7.00 7.82
C ILE A 107 23.70 -6.00 6.80
N PHE A 108 24.47 -5.03 7.30
CA PHE A 108 25.25 -4.11 6.47
C PHE A 108 26.72 -4.40 6.67
N ASN A 109 27.43 -4.67 5.58
CA ASN A 109 28.87 -4.83 5.57
C ASN A 109 29.51 -3.50 5.16
N GLU A 110 30.21 -2.88 6.10
CA GLU A 110 30.83 -1.57 5.91
C GLU A 110 32.00 -1.60 4.90
N SER A 111 32.80 -2.67 4.88
CA SER A 111 34.00 -2.76 4.02
C SER A 111 33.63 -2.90 2.55
N THR A 112 32.58 -3.68 2.26
CA THR A 112 32.07 -3.88 0.90
C THR A 112 30.97 -2.90 0.53
N LYS A 113 30.49 -2.09 1.48
CA LYS A 113 29.30 -1.22 1.38
C LYS A 113 28.10 -1.99 0.80
N SER A 114 27.81 -3.16 1.36
CA SER A 114 26.75 -4.05 0.84
C SER A 114 25.76 -4.47 1.92
N PHE A 115 24.50 -4.58 1.53
CA PHE A 115 23.42 -5.11 2.33
C PHE A 115 23.08 -6.53 1.90
N VAL A 116 22.83 -7.39 2.89
CA VAL A 116 22.17 -8.68 2.71
C VAL A 116 20.89 -8.63 3.53
N LEU A 117 19.74 -8.59 2.87
CA LEU A 117 18.43 -8.39 3.49
C LEU A 117 17.52 -9.57 3.17
N ASP A 118 16.98 -10.20 4.20
CA ASP A 118 16.10 -11.36 4.08
C ASP A 118 14.65 -10.96 4.43
N GLU A 119 13.73 -11.31 3.54
CA GLU A 119 12.29 -11.31 3.81
C GLU A 119 11.91 -12.52 4.72
N PRO A 120 10.69 -12.61 5.25
CA PRO A 120 10.36 -13.58 6.30
C PRO A 120 10.38 -15.05 5.86
N GLY A 121 10.26 -15.32 4.55
CA GLY A 121 10.24 -16.67 3.99
C GLY A 121 8.91 -17.41 4.17
N ASN A 122 7.84 -16.70 4.53
CA ASN A 122 6.52 -17.26 4.82
C ASN A 122 5.51 -17.08 3.67
N ASP A 123 5.89 -16.42 2.57
CA ASP A 123 5.15 -16.52 1.32
C ASP A 123 6.06 -16.71 0.12
N LYS A 124 5.46 -17.24 -0.96
CA LYS A 124 6.18 -17.73 -2.13
C LYS A 124 6.99 -16.66 -2.87
N TYR A 125 6.68 -15.38 -2.65
CA TYR A 125 7.39 -14.26 -3.24
C TYR A 125 8.47 -13.68 -2.31
N ASP A 126 8.78 -14.33 -1.19
CA ASP A 126 9.88 -13.93 -0.32
C ASP A 126 11.24 -14.36 -0.88
N GLY A 127 12.23 -13.52 -0.66
CA GLY A 127 13.61 -13.79 -1.03
C GLY A 127 14.64 -12.97 -0.27
N ARG A 128 15.86 -13.03 -0.79
CA ARG A 128 17.05 -12.35 -0.28
C ARG A 128 17.49 -11.27 -1.26
N PHE A 129 17.64 -10.05 -0.76
CA PHE A 129 18.33 -8.97 -1.45
C PHE A 129 19.82 -9.00 -1.12
N GLU A 130 20.65 -9.01 -2.16
CA GLU A 130 22.10 -8.80 -2.08
C GLU A 130 22.41 -7.56 -2.91
N VAL A 131 22.52 -6.41 -2.25
CA VAL A 131 22.65 -5.10 -2.91
C VAL A 131 23.86 -4.35 -2.39
N LYS A 132 24.56 -3.68 -3.30
CA LYS A 132 25.70 -2.81 -3.01
C LYS A 132 25.28 -1.35 -3.08
N LEU A 133 25.72 -0.58 -2.10
CA LEU A 133 25.55 0.84 -2.01
C LEU A 133 26.70 1.56 -2.74
N ASN A 134 26.33 2.41 -3.68
CA ASN A 134 27.24 3.30 -4.39
C ASN A 134 26.64 4.71 -4.32
N SER A 135 27.17 5.56 -3.44
CA SER A 135 26.57 6.86 -3.10
C SER A 135 25.09 6.69 -2.69
N ASP A 136 24.15 7.26 -3.43
CA ASP A 136 22.71 7.20 -3.17
C ASP A 136 22.00 6.11 -3.99
N SER A 137 22.74 5.14 -4.54
CA SER A 137 22.16 4.09 -5.37
C SER A 137 22.44 2.69 -4.82
N LEU A 138 21.44 1.83 -4.87
CA LEU A 138 21.55 0.41 -4.57
C LEU A 138 21.48 -0.39 -5.86
N THR A 139 22.50 -1.21 -6.10
CA THR A 139 22.56 -2.11 -7.25
C THR A 139 22.82 -3.54 -6.79
N GLY A 140 22.11 -4.51 -7.34
CA GLY A 140 22.33 -5.90 -6.96
C GLY A 140 21.29 -6.85 -7.49
N LYS A 141 21.00 -7.88 -6.71
CA LYS A 141 20.05 -8.93 -7.08
C LYS A 141 19.14 -9.30 -5.92
N TRP A 142 17.98 -9.80 -6.28
CA TRP A 142 17.06 -10.49 -5.39
C TRP A 142 16.95 -11.93 -5.85
N ASN A 143 17.00 -12.86 -4.89
CA ASN A 143 16.85 -14.29 -5.13
C ASN A 143 15.67 -14.81 -4.34
N ALA A 144 14.70 -15.42 -5.01
CA ALA A 144 13.58 -16.08 -4.36
C ALA A 144 14.08 -17.21 -3.45
N PHE A 145 13.50 -17.34 -2.26
CA PHE A 145 13.76 -18.51 -1.40
C PHE A 145 13.15 -19.78 -2.01
N ASN A 146 11.94 -19.66 -2.57
CA ASN A 146 11.28 -20.74 -3.29
C ASN A 146 11.31 -20.51 -4.80
N LYS A 147 12.38 -20.95 -5.46
CA LYS A 147 12.62 -20.71 -6.90
C LYS A 147 11.57 -21.35 -7.81
N SER A 148 11.02 -22.50 -7.44
CA SER A 148 10.02 -23.21 -8.27
C SER A 148 8.61 -22.60 -8.15
N ALA A 149 8.35 -21.80 -7.12
CA ALA A 149 7.05 -21.17 -6.91
C ALA A 149 6.86 -19.82 -7.65
N VAL A 150 7.91 -19.32 -8.32
CA VAL A 150 7.89 -18.02 -9.01
C VAL A 150 8.38 -18.14 -10.45
N LYS A 151 7.82 -17.31 -11.33
CA LYS A 151 8.19 -17.28 -12.76
C LYS A 151 9.58 -16.68 -13.02
N ALA A 152 10.04 -15.79 -12.12
CA ALA A 152 11.31 -15.09 -12.22
C ALA A 152 12.06 -15.20 -10.88
N PRO A 153 12.85 -16.27 -10.66
CA PRO A 153 13.47 -16.58 -9.36
C PRO A 153 14.68 -15.71 -9.03
N VAL A 154 15.24 -15.02 -10.02
CA VAL A 154 16.34 -14.06 -9.86
C VAL A 154 15.96 -12.77 -10.55
N LYS A 155 16.13 -11.65 -9.84
CA LYS A 155 15.86 -10.31 -10.36
C LYS A 155 17.03 -9.39 -10.08
N SER A 156 17.37 -8.52 -11.02
CA SER A 156 18.31 -7.43 -10.84
C SER A 156 17.61 -6.21 -10.25
N LEU A 157 18.36 -5.43 -9.47
CA LEU A 157 17.92 -4.19 -8.86
C LEU A 157 18.82 -3.04 -9.26
N ARG A 158 18.20 -1.92 -9.62
CA ARG A 158 18.85 -0.61 -9.82
C ARG A 158 17.95 0.43 -9.17
N LEU A 159 18.28 0.81 -7.94
CA LEU A 159 17.45 1.67 -7.12
C LEU A 159 18.20 2.97 -6.81
N VAL A 160 17.47 4.07 -6.83
CA VAL A 160 17.97 5.38 -6.44
C VAL A 160 17.26 5.81 -5.17
N LYS A 161 18.01 6.39 -4.23
CA LYS A 161 17.45 6.97 -3.01
C LYS A 161 16.51 8.10 -3.37
N LYS A 162 15.31 8.04 -2.83
CA LYS A 162 14.29 9.07 -2.91
C LYS A 162 13.94 9.53 -1.50
N GLU A 163 13.97 10.83 -1.29
CA GLU A 163 13.45 11.43 -0.07
C GLU A 163 11.94 11.62 -0.20
N PHE A 164 11.20 10.95 0.67
CA PHE A 164 9.76 11.17 0.75
C PHE A 164 9.48 12.44 1.54
N VAL A 165 8.88 13.42 0.87
CA VAL A 165 8.39 14.65 1.48
C VAL A 165 6.96 14.88 1.03
N TYR A 166 6.03 14.92 1.99
CA TYR A 166 4.65 15.28 1.69
C TYR A 166 4.58 16.68 1.09
N ASN A 167 3.90 16.82 -0.05
CA ASN A 167 3.59 18.11 -0.65
C ASN A 167 2.16 18.07 -1.21
N PRO A 168 1.23 18.90 -0.68
CA PRO A 168 -0.15 18.92 -1.15
C PRO A 168 -0.29 19.46 -2.57
N ASN A 169 0.71 20.19 -3.09
CA ASN A 169 0.67 20.82 -4.40
C ASN A 169 1.10 19.90 -5.55
N PHE A 170 1.54 18.67 -5.27
CA PHE A 170 1.86 17.73 -6.34
C PHE A 170 0.61 17.39 -7.17
N MET A 171 0.75 17.50 -8.49
CA MET A 171 -0.31 17.23 -9.47
C MET A 171 0.19 16.26 -10.53
N LEU A 172 -0.74 15.55 -11.16
CA LEU A 172 -0.45 14.73 -12.35
C LEU A 172 -0.06 15.66 -13.51
N ASN A 173 0.85 15.20 -14.36
CA ASN A 173 1.20 15.92 -15.59
C ASN A 173 0.14 15.65 -16.67
N LYS A 174 -0.18 16.64 -17.50
CA LYS A 174 -1.11 16.51 -18.63
C LYS A 174 -0.64 15.49 -19.67
N ASP A 175 0.67 15.25 -19.74
CA ASP A 175 1.25 14.25 -20.64
C ASP A 175 1.05 12.81 -20.13
N ASN A 176 0.54 12.63 -18.90
CA ASN A 176 0.28 11.31 -18.35
C ASN A 176 -0.88 10.64 -19.07
N ASP A 177 -0.69 9.37 -19.42
CA ASP A 177 -1.78 8.53 -19.88
C ASP A 177 -2.65 8.11 -18.68
N LEU A 178 -3.89 8.59 -18.66
CA LEU A 178 -4.88 8.32 -17.62
C LEU A 178 -6.04 7.47 -18.15
N ILE A 179 -5.69 6.49 -18.98
CA ILE A 179 -6.57 5.42 -19.46
C ILE A 179 -6.47 4.20 -18.52
N ASP A 180 -7.61 3.69 -18.07
CA ASP A 180 -7.65 2.45 -17.28
C ASP A 180 -7.59 1.21 -18.17
N TRP A 181 -6.37 0.84 -18.56
CA TRP A 181 -6.08 -0.35 -19.36
C TRP A 181 -6.37 -1.67 -18.64
N GLU A 182 -6.54 -1.66 -17.31
CA GLU A 182 -6.69 -2.87 -16.50
C GLU A 182 -8.14 -3.35 -16.44
N ASN A 183 -9.11 -2.49 -16.77
CA ASN A 183 -10.54 -2.80 -16.68
C ASN A 183 -11.29 -2.40 -17.96
N PRO A 184 -10.95 -2.98 -19.12
CA PRO A 184 -11.70 -2.77 -20.36
C PRO A 184 -13.14 -3.29 -20.22
N LYS A 185 -14.03 -2.73 -21.02
CA LYS A 185 -15.42 -3.20 -21.14
C LYS A 185 -15.79 -3.37 -22.61
N ASN A 186 -16.46 -4.48 -22.90
CA ASN A 186 -16.97 -4.78 -24.23
C ASN A 186 -18.29 -4.05 -24.48
N PHE A 187 -18.41 -3.45 -25.65
CA PHE A 187 -19.60 -2.77 -26.15
C PHE A 187 -20.01 -3.41 -27.48
N VAL A 188 -21.31 -3.62 -27.68
CA VAL A 188 -21.84 -4.04 -28.98
C VAL A 188 -22.14 -2.78 -29.78
N GLU A 189 -21.41 -2.60 -30.87
CA GLU A 189 -21.57 -1.49 -31.79
C GLU A 189 -22.17 -1.96 -33.10
N LYS A 190 -22.73 -1.02 -33.85
CA LYS A 190 -23.34 -1.27 -35.15
C LYS A 190 -22.67 -0.39 -36.19
N TYR A 191 -22.23 -1.02 -37.27
CA TYR A 191 -21.75 -0.34 -38.46
C TYR A 191 -22.76 -0.58 -39.58
N THR A 192 -23.18 0.49 -40.25
CA THR A 192 -24.02 0.41 -41.44
C THR A 192 -23.14 0.75 -42.63
N ASP A 193 -22.95 -0.23 -43.49
CA ASP A 193 -22.21 -0.06 -44.73
C ASP A 193 -22.98 0.89 -45.66
N GLU A 194 -22.35 2.00 -46.06
CA GLU A 194 -23.01 3.07 -46.83
C GLU A 194 -23.36 2.64 -48.26
N GLU A 195 -22.65 1.66 -48.83
CA GLU A 195 -22.87 1.18 -50.21
C GLU A 195 -23.96 0.09 -50.27
N THR A 196 -23.98 -0.81 -49.29
CA THR A 196 -24.90 -1.96 -49.27
C THR A 196 -26.11 -1.75 -48.35
N GLY A 197 -26.09 -0.73 -47.49
CA GLY A 197 -27.11 -0.47 -46.46
C GLY A 197 -27.18 -1.54 -45.37
N LYS A 198 -26.28 -2.52 -45.38
CA LYS A 198 -26.28 -3.64 -44.45
C LYS A 198 -25.72 -3.18 -43.10
N THR A 199 -26.48 -3.43 -42.04
CA THR A 199 -26.02 -3.17 -40.66
C THR A 199 -25.44 -4.43 -40.06
N GLU A 200 -24.18 -4.38 -39.66
CA GLU A 200 -23.49 -5.47 -38.97
C GLU A 200 -23.17 -5.04 -37.54
N SER A 201 -23.26 -5.98 -36.60
CA SER A 201 -22.91 -5.73 -35.20
C SER A 201 -21.55 -6.36 -34.89
N TYR A 202 -20.68 -5.61 -34.23
CA TYR A 202 -19.39 -6.10 -33.77
C TYR A 202 -19.18 -5.75 -32.30
N THR A 203 -18.26 -6.45 -31.64
CA THR A 203 -17.90 -6.18 -30.25
C THR A 203 -16.64 -5.33 -30.23
N ALA A 204 -16.72 -4.15 -29.62
CA ALA A 204 -15.60 -3.24 -29.41
C ALA A 204 -15.18 -3.27 -27.93
N SER A 205 -13.90 -3.49 -27.66
CA SER A 205 -13.33 -3.32 -26.31
C SER A 205 -12.96 -1.85 -26.11
N LYS A 206 -13.47 -1.22 -25.05
CA LYS A 206 -13.20 0.18 -24.70
C LYS A 206 -12.68 0.31 -23.27
N ASN A 207 -11.84 1.31 -23.04
CA ASN A 207 -11.23 1.59 -21.75
C ASN A 207 -11.84 2.83 -21.10
N ARG A 208 -11.81 2.89 -19.77
CA ARG A 208 -12.28 4.08 -19.02
C ARG A 208 -11.27 5.20 -19.18
N ILE A 209 -11.75 6.43 -19.38
CA ILE A 209 -10.90 7.59 -19.66
C ILE A 209 -11.14 8.74 -18.70
N ALA A 210 -10.06 9.29 -18.15
CA ALA A 210 -10.10 10.51 -17.36
C ALA A 210 -10.32 11.75 -18.25
N SER A 211 -10.81 12.83 -17.67
CA SER A 211 -10.90 14.16 -18.26
C SER A 211 -9.82 15.08 -17.70
N ASP A 212 -9.61 16.23 -18.36
CA ASP A 212 -8.68 17.28 -17.91
C ASP A 212 -8.94 17.80 -16.49
N ALA A 213 -10.11 17.51 -15.91
CA ALA A 213 -10.43 17.92 -14.55
C ALA A 213 -9.42 17.37 -13.52
N VAL A 214 -8.85 16.18 -13.75
CA VAL A 214 -7.86 15.55 -12.85
C VAL A 214 -6.57 16.38 -12.71
N PHE A 215 -6.26 17.23 -13.69
CA PHE A 215 -5.10 18.13 -13.65
C PHE A 215 -5.39 19.48 -13.01
N LYS A 216 -6.65 19.77 -12.70
CA LYS A 216 -7.11 21.07 -12.19
C LYS A 216 -7.63 20.96 -10.75
N VAL A 217 -8.30 19.85 -10.42
CA VAL A 217 -8.94 19.64 -9.12
C VAL A 217 -7.95 19.01 -8.14
N ASN A 218 -7.65 19.69 -7.03
CA ASN A 218 -6.73 19.21 -6.00
C ASN A 218 -7.40 19.09 -4.62
N ALA A 219 -7.80 17.87 -4.26
CA ALA A 219 -8.44 17.57 -2.98
C ALA A 219 -7.55 17.72 -1.72
N SER A 220 -6.25 18.01 -1.87
CA SER A 220 -5.31 18.27 -0.77
C SER A 220 -5.09 19.76 -0.51
N THR A 221 -5.44 20.65 -1.45
CA THR A 221 -5.25 22.11 -1.30
C THR A 221 -6.55 22.90 -1.34
N GLN A 222 -7.64 22.31 -1.84
CA GLN A 222 -8.93 22.97 -1.94
C GLN A 222 -10.03 22.18 -1.24
N LYS A 223 -10.94 22.90 -0.57
CA LYS A 223 -12.15 22.31 -0.01
C LYS A 223 -13.14 22.03 -1.15
N LEU A 224 -13.53 20.78 -1.34
CA LEU A 224 -14.44 20.39 -2.41
C LEU A 224 -15.91 20.57 -1.99
N SER A 225 -16.73 20.95 -2.96
CA SER A 225 -18.18 21.04 -2.87
C SER A 225 -18.86 20.07 -3.86
N GLU A 226 -20.16 19.85 -3.69
CA GLU A 226 -20.94 19.03 -4.63
C GLU A 226 -20.94 19.58 -6.06
N LYS A 227 -20.90 20.91 -6.19
CA LYS A 227 -20.85 21.59 -7.49
C LYS A 227 -19.58 21.24 -8.27
N ASP A 228 -18.46 21.07 -7.57
CA ASP A 228 -17.18 20.72 -8.18
C ASP A 228 -17.17 19.29 -8.73
N LEU A 229 -18.01 18.41 -8.18
CA LEU A 229 -18.04 16.98 -8.52
C LEU A 229 -19.13 16.61 -9.53
N LYS A 230 -20.19 17.42 -9.65
CA LYS A 230 -21.39 17.07 -10.44
C LYS A 230 -21.12 16.72 -11.90
N ASN A 231 -20.07 17.29 -12.52
CA ASN A 231 -19.73 17.07 -13.93
C ASN A 231 -18.47 16.20 -14.11
N LEU A 232 -17.94 15.62 -13.03
CA LEU A 232 -16.78 14.75 -13.11
C LEU A 232 -17.18 13.33 -13.47
N ARG A 233 -16.32 12.67 -14.25
CA ARG A 233 -16.46 11.24 -14.52
C ARG A 233 -16.12 10.47 -13.25
N LYS A 234 -16.62 9.24 -13.13
CA LYS A 234 -16.27 8.38 -12.01
C LYS A 234 -14.75 8.17 -11.89
N LEU A 235 -14.06 7.89 -12.99
CA LEU A 235 -12.60 7.77 -13.02
C LEU A 235 -11.89 9.05 -12.56
N ASP A 236 -12.39 10.24 -12.93
CA ASP A 236 -11.81 11.51 -12.48
C ASP A 236 -11.79 11.61 -10.96
N MET A 237 -12.94 11.31 -10.34
CA MET A 237 -13.09 11.35 -8.88
C MET A 237 -12.26 10.26 -8.19
N GLU A 238 -12.14 9.07 -8.79
CA GLU A 238 -11.23 8.03 -8.30
C GLU A 238 -9.77 8.50 -8.32
N ILE A 239 -9.31 9.12 -9.40
CA ILE A 239 -7.95 9.64 -9.52
C ILE A 239 -7.71 10.79 -8.53
N ILE A 240 -8.61 11.76 -8.44
CA ILE A 240 -8.52 12.90 -7.51
C ILE A 240 -8.45 12.40 -6.06
N LYS A 241 -9.31 11.43 -5.71
CA LYS A 241 -9.29 10.80 -4.38
C LYS A 241 -7.96 10.11 -4.12
N ASN A 242 -7.51 9.25 -5.03
CA ASN A 242 -6.28 8.49 -4.82
C ASN A 242 -5.03 9.38 -4.84
N SER A 243 -5.06 10.53 -5.51
CA SER A 243 -3.97 11.51 -5.47
C SER A 243 -3.70 12.02 -4.06
N VAL A 244 -4.73 12.15 -3.21
CA VAL A 244 -4.56 12.48 -1.78
C VAL A 244 -3.68 11.44 -1.10
N PHE A 245 -4.02 10.17 -1.24
CA PHE A 245 -3.26 9.07 -0.65
C PHE A 245 -1.85 8.95 -1.25
N ALA A 246 -1.72 9.17 -2.56
CA ALA A 246 -0.43 9.13 -3.27
C ALA A 246 0.56 10.17 -2.72
N ARG A 247 0.10 11.40 -2.44
CA ARG A 247 0.92 12.47 -1.84
C ARG A 247 1.44 12.11 -0.45
N HIS A 248 0.67 11.31 0.29
CA HIS A 248 1.06 10.75 1.60
C HIS A 248 1.93 9.49 1.48
N GLY A 249 2.30 9.07 0.27
CA GLY A 249 3.15 7.90 0.06
C GLY A 249 2.43 6.57 0.20
N TYR A 250 1.11 6.54 -0.04
CA TYR A 250 0.34 5.30 -0.03
C TYR A 250 0.78 4.35 -1.16
N SER A 251 1.00 3.08 -0.85
CA SER A 251 1.40 2.04 -1.80
C SER A 251 0.17 1.33 -2.40
N PHE A 252 -0.14 1.59 -3.67
CA PHE A 252 -1.34 1.04 -4.32
C PHE A 252 -1.20 -0.43 -4.72
N LYS A 253 -2.16 -1.26 -4.28
CA LYS A 253 -2.27 -2.68 -4.70
C LYS A 253 -3.01 -2.88 -6.03
N LYS A 254 -3.86 -1.94 -6.42
CA LYS A 254 -4.57 -1.99 -7.69
C LYS A 254 -3.66 -1.48 -8.81
N ALA A 255 -3.51 -2.26 -9.87
CA ALA A 255 -2.68 -1.92 -11.02
C ALA A 255 -3.08 -0.59 -11.66
N THR A 256 -4.39 -0.34 -11.84
CA THR A 256 -4.94 0.93 -12.37
C THR A 256 -4.30 2.16 -11.72
N TYR A 257 -4.29 2.22 -10.38
CA TYR A 257 -3.75 3.39 -9.68
C TYR A 257 -2.23 3.42 -9.67
N ARG A 258 -1.56 2.25 -9.65
CA ARG A 258 -0.10 2.22 -9.84
C ARG A 258 0.27 2.81 -11.19
N ASN A 259 -0.36 2.37 -12.28
CA ASN A 259 -0.08 2.85 -13.62
C ASN A 259 -0.25 4.39 -13.71
N PHE A 260 -1.27 4.95 -13.05
CA PHE A 260 -1.46 6.40 -13.03
C PHE A 260 -0.39 7.19 -12.28
N PHE A 261 0.11 6.68 -11.14
CA PHE A 261 1.02 7.43 -10.27
C PHE A 261 2.50 7.07 -10.48
N GLU A 262 2.83 5.85 -10.88
CA GLU A 262 4.21 5.40 -11.09
C GLU A 262 4.89 6.05 -12.30
N GLN A 263 4.12 6.69 -13.19
CA GLN A 263 4.62 7.55 -14.26
C GLN A 263 5.01 8.96 -13.78
N THR A 264 4.74 9.31 -12.51
CA THR A 264 5.11 10.60 -11.93
C THR A 264 6.35 10.51 -11.05
N ASP A 265 7.24 11.50 -11.15
CA ASP A 265 8.50 11.51 -10.40
C ASP A 265 8.29 11.71 -8.90
N TRP A 266 7.26 12.47 -8.53
CA TRP A 266 6.95 12.82 -7.15
C TRP A 266 6.29 11.69 -6.35
N TYR A 267 5.72 10.68 -7.02
CA TYR A 267 5.11 9.55 -6.33
C TYR A 267 6.19 8.60 -5.80
N ILE A 268 6.20 8.41 -4.48
CA ILE A 268 7.11 7.52 -3.78
C ILE A 268 6.27 6.65 -2.84
N PRO A 269 6.11 5.34 -3.10
CA PRO A 269 5.36 4.46 -2.21
C PRO A 269 6.17 4.18 -0.93
N VAL A 270 5.57 4.44 0.24
CA VAL A 270 6.21 4.36 1.55
C VAL A 270 5.46 3.46 2.53
N SER A 271 4.13 3.44 2.48
CA SER A 271 3.28 2.75 3.46
C SER A 271 2.00 2.20 2.82
N ASN A 272 1.50 1.09 3.35
CA ASN A 272 0.19 0.55 3.00
C ASN A 272 -0.99 1.18 3.77
N ASN A 273 -0.71 2.11 4.69
CA ASN A 273 -1.72 2.86 5.42
C ASN A 273 -1.20 4.27 5.73
N VAL A 274 -1.99 5.27 5.39
CA VAL A 274 -1.71 6.70 5.60
C VAL A 274 -2.88 7.43 6.27
N ASP A 275 -3.91 6.71 6.74
CA ASP A 275 -5.18 7.30 7.22
C ASP A 275 -4.98 8.30 8.37
N LYS A 276 -3.92 8.07 9.17
CA LYS A 276 -3.55 8.94 10.27
C LYS A 276 -2.89 10.25 9.81
N ASP A 277 -2.25 10.23 8.65
CA ASP A 277 -1.48 11.34 8.09
C ASP A 277 -2.37 12.33 7.31
N LEU A 278 -3.56 11.88 6.88
CA LEU A 278 -4.54 12.75 6.21
C LEU A 278 -5.02 13.89 7.11
N SER A 279 -5.01 15.10 6.55
CA SER A 279 -5.58 16.29 7.18
C SER A 279 -7.11 16.17 7.34
N PRO A 280 -7.73 16.95 8.25
CA PRO A 280 -9.19 16.98 8.38
C PRO A 280 -9.90 17.32 7.06
N MET A 281 -9.39 18.30 6.31
CA MET A 281 -9.95 18.68 5.01
C MET A 281 -9.87 17.54 3.99
N GLU A 282 -8.73 16.86 3.90
CA GLU A 282 -8.56 15.70 3.02
C GLU A 282 -9.55 14.58 3.38
N LYS A 283 -9.75 14.29 4.67
CA LYS A 283 -10.72 13.29 5.14
C LYS A 283 -12.14 13.64 4.70
N GLU A 284 -12.54 14.91 4.86
CA GLU A 284 -13.87 15.37 4.44
C GLU A 284 -14.03 15.32 2.90
N ASN A 285 -13.00 15.72 2.15
CA ASN A 285 -13.01 15.66 0.69
C ASN A 285 -13.07 14.21 0.19
N VAL A 286 -12.29 13.31 0.77
CA VAL A 286 -12.32 11.86 0.46
C VAL A 286 -13.69 11.28 0.77
N ALA A 287 -14.32 11.66 1.88
CA ALA A 287 -15.67 11.23 2.21
C ALA A 287 -16.69 11.72 1.18
N LEU A 288 -16.61 12.99 0.76
CA LEU A 288 -17.47 13.55 -0.29
C LEU A 288 -17.27 12.83 -1.63
N LEU A 289 -16.03 12.66 -2.08
CA LEU A 289 -15.68 11.94 -3.31
C LEU A 289 -16.23 10.50 -3.28
N ASN A 290 -16.05 9.77 -2.17
CA ASN A 290 -16.58 8.42 -2.04
C ASN A 290 -18.11 8.34 -2.15
N ARG A 291 -18.85 9.37 -1.71
CA ARG A 291 -20.30 9.42 -1.91
C ARG A 291 -20.66 9.61 -3.38
N PHE A 292 -20.00 10.53 -4.08
CA PHE A 292 -20.29 10.82 -5.49
C PHE A 292 -19.86 9.69 -6.43
N ILE A 293 -18.71 9.04 -6.18
CA ILE A 293 -18.22 7.89 -6.97
C ILE A 293 -19.25 6.75 -7.05
N LYS A 294 -20.12 6.59 -6.05
CA LYS A 294 -21.16 5.54 -6.04
C LYS A 294 -22.22 5.73 -7.13
N TYR A 295 -22.47 6.98 -7.53
CA TYR A 295 -23.52 7.36 -8.48
C TYR A 295 -22.98 7.89 -9.80
N ALA A 296 -21.66 8.13 -9.87
CA ALA A 296 -21.01 8.64 -11.06
C ALA A 296 -20.85 7.55 -12.12
N GLU A 297 -20.86 7.96 -13.38
CA GLU A 297 -20.65 7.08 -14.52
C GLU A 297 -19.24 7.24 -15.09
N ASP A 298 -18.72 6.14 -15.63
CA ASP A 298 -17.47 6.13 -16.38
C ASP A 298 -17.72 6.55 -17.83
N LYS A 299 -16.75 7.25 -18.42
CA LYS A 299 -16.70 7.46 -19.87
C LYS A 299 -15.74 6.45 -20.47
N TYR A 300 -16.18 5.77 -21.53
CA TYR A 300 -15.40 4.76 -22.25
C TYR A 300 -15.01 5.26 -23.63
N ASP A 301 -13.80 4.91 -24.06
CA ASP A 301 -13.30 5.21 -25.40
C ASP A 301 -12.49 4.03 -25.98
N SER A 302 -12.45 3.96 -27.30
CA SER A 302 -11.67 2.97 -28.05
C SER A 302 -10.32 3.58 -28.44
N PHE A 303 -9.25 2.83 -28.26
CA PHE A 303 -7.91 3.23 -28.66
C PHE A 303 -7.40 2.22 -29.67
N GLY A 304 -7.01 2.70 -30.85
CA GLY A 304 -6.36 1.86 -31.86
C GLY A 304 -5.02 1.39 -31.33
N ARG A 305 -4.79 0.07 -31.36
CA ARG A 305 -3.44 -0.50 -31.36
C ARG A 305 -3.11 -0.91 -32.78
#